data_AF-A0A353LYL2-F1
#
_entry.id   AF-A0A353LYL2-F1
#
_cell.length_a   1.000
_cell.length_b   1.000
_cell.length_c   1.000
_cell.angle_alpha   90.00
_cell.angle_beta   90.00
_cell.angle_gamma   90.00
#
_symmetry.space_group_name_H-M   'P 1'
#
loop_
_entity.id
_entity.type
_entity.pdbx_description
1 polymer ?
#
loop_
_entity_poly.entity_id
_entity_poly.type
_entity_poly.pdbx_seq_one_letter_code
_entity_poly.pdbx_strand_id
1 'polypeptide(L)'
;NEWEITFEEIHRNGAIAYAIFNYVRYTGDRDYLVEFGLEVLVEICRFWASRVTFQPRKGVYMILGVTGPNEYENNVHNNWYT
;
A
#
# COMPACT_ATOMS: atom_id res chain seq x y z
N ASN A 1 1.33 12.55 20.21
CA ASN A 1 0.83 12.62 18.83
C ASN A 1 1.68 11.69 17.99
N GLU A 2 1.09 10.59 17.51
CA GLU A 2 1.76 9.52 16.74
C GLU A 2 1.50 9.72 15.24
N TRP A 3 2.01 10.83 14.70
CA TRP A 3 1.75 11.23 13.32
C TRP A 3 2.52 10.33 12.34
N GLU A 4 3.69 9.84 12.75
CA GLU A 4 4.52 8.88 12.04
C GLU A 4 3.72 7.61 11.71
N ILE A 5 2.94 7.10 12.67
CA ILE A 5 2.11 5.91 12.47
C ILE A 5 0.84 6.25 11.67
N THR A 6 0.13 7.28 12.12
CA THR A 6 -1.18 7.64 11.55
C THR A 6 -1.08 7.96 10.05
N PHE A 7 -0.08 8.73 9.64
CA PHE A 7 0.04 9.22 8.27
C PHE A 7 1.07 8.47 7.42
N GLU A 8 2.12 7.91 8.03
CA GLU A 8 3.27 7.40 7.27
C GLU A 8 3.32 5.87 7.22
N GLU A 9 2.66 5.15 8.13
CA GLU A 9 2.64 3.67 8.14
C GLU A 9 1.65 3.06 7.13
N ILE A 10 1.83 3.44 5.86
CA ILE A 10 0.86 3.21 4.79
C ILE A 10 0.92 1.82 4.16
N HIS A 11 1.90 0.98 4.54
CA HIS A 11 2.01 -0.41 4.07
C HIS A 11 0.78 -1.25 4.42
N ARG A 12 0.01 -0.84 5.43
CA ARG A 12 -1.31 -1.39 5.76
C ARG A 12 -2.28 -1.45 4.57
N ASN A 13 -2.21 -0.50 3.63
CA ASN A 13 -3.00 -0.57 2.39
C ASN A 13 -2.58 -1.75 1.50
N GLY A 14 -1.27 -1.98 1.39
CA GLY A 14 -0.72 -3.17 0.73
C GLY A 14 -1.13 -4.47 1.42
N ALA A 15 -1.17 -4.48 2.75
CA ALA A 15 -1.61 -5.64 3.53
C ALA A 15 -3.08 -6.01 3.25
N ILE A 16 -3.99 -5.03 3.12
CA ILE A 16 -5.40 -5.29 2.75
C ILE A 16 -5.50 -5.86 1.33
N ALA A 17 -4.80 -5.29 0.35
CA ALA A 17 -4.79 -5.83 -1.01
C ALA A 17 -4.24 -7.27 -1.05
N TYR A 18 -3.18 -7.54 -0.30
CA TYR A 18 -2.61 -8.88 -0.18
C TYR A 18 -3.56 -9.86 0.53
N ALA A 19 -4.32 -9.41 1.53
CA ALA A 19 -5.34 -10.24 2.19
C ALA A 19 -6.44 -10.68 1.22
N ILE A 20 -6.93 -9.77 0.36
CA ILE A 20 -7.89 -10.10 -0.71
C ILE A 20 -7.29 -11.14 -1.67
N PHE A 21 -6.06 -10.91 -2.14
CA PHE A 21 -5.36 -11.87 -3.00
C PHE A 21 -5.25 -13.25 -2.34
N ASN A 22 -4.80 -13.29 -1.08
CA ASN A 22 -4.55 -14.53 -0.38
C ASN A 22 -5.84 -15.30 -0.08
N TYR A 23 -6.92 -14.60 0.26
CA TYR A 23 -8.25 -15.18 0.43
C TYR A 23 -8.71 -15.89 -0.85
N VAL A 24 -8.78 -15.16 -1.97
CA VAL A 24 -9.26 -15.70 -3.25
C VAL A 24 -8.38 -16.86 -3.73
N ARG A 25 -7.06 -16.74 -3.57
CA ARG A 25 -6.10 -17.80 -3.93
C ARG A 25 -6.32 -19.07 -3.10
N TYR A 26 -6.59 -18.93 -1.81
CA TYR A 26 -6.71 -20.07 -0.90
C TYR A 26 -8.06 -20.77 -1.00
N THR A 27 -9.15 -20.00 -1.10
CA THR A 27 -10.52 -20.52 -1.11
C THR A 27 -11.03 -20.84 -2.52
N GLY A 28 -10.50 -20.17 -3.55
CA GLY A 28 -11.05 -20.20 -4.89
C GLY A 28 -12.30 -19.33 -5.08
N ASP A 29 -12.73 -18.59 -4.06
CA ASP A 29 -13.92 -17.73 -4.10
C ASP A 29 -13.66 -16.48 -4.95
N ARG A 30 -13.95 -16.61 -6.26
CA ARG A 30 -13.84 -15.52 -7.22
C ARG A 30 -15.05 -14.59 -7.20
N ASP A 31 -16.19 -15.03 -6.67
CA ASP A 31 -17.39 -14.21 -6.59
C ASP A 31 -17.17 -13.07 -5.60
N TYR A 32 -16.54 -13.35 -4.45
CA TYR A 32 -16.09 -12.31 -3.52
C TYR A 32 -15.20 -11.24 -4.19
N LEU A 33 -14.27 -11.66 -5.05
CA LEU A 33 -13.37 -10.72 -5.73
C LEU A 33 -14.15 -9.77 -6.65
N VAL A 34 -15.12 -10.30 -7.39
CA VAL A 34 -15.91 -9.51 -8.35
C VAL A 34 -16.90 -8.61 -7.63
N GLU A 35 -17.58 -9.12 -6.61
CA GLU A 35 -18.65 -8.39 -5.91
C GLU A 35 -18.13 -7.35 -4.93
N PHE A 36 -17.01 -7.62 -4.23
CA PHE A 36 -16.53 -6.77 -3.14
C PHE A 36 -15.04 -6.39 -3.30
N GLY A 37 -14.19 -7.36 -3.63
CA GLY A 37 -12.73 -7.16 -3.64
C GLY A 37 -12.27 -6.12 -4.67
N LEU A 38 -12.91 -6.06 -5.84
CA LEU A 38 -12.48 -5.21 -6.94
C LEU A 38 -12.58 -3.72 -6.60
N GLU A 39 -13.66 -3.28 -5.95
CA GLU A 39 -13.83 -1.88 -5.53
C GLU A 39 -12.74 -1.47 -4.54
N VAL A 40 -12.47 -2.32 -3.53
CA VAL A 40 -11.42 -2.07 -2.55
C VAL A 40 -10.04 -1.97 -3.21
N LEU A 41 -9.73 -2.88 -4.14
CA LEU A 41 -8.46 -2.87 -4.87
C LEU A 41 -8.31 -1.62 -5.74
N VAL A 42 -9.38 -1.18 -6.42
CA VAL A 42 -9.36 0.05 -7.23
C VAL A 42 -9.06 1.27 -6.37
N GLU A 43 -9.71 1.41 -5.21
CA GLU A 43 -9.48 2.56 -4.33
C GLU A 43 -8.08 2.53 -3.68
N ILE A 44 -7.55 1.34 -3.34
CA ILE A 44 -6.14 1.19 -2.94
C ILE A 44 -5.19 1.60 -4.07
N CYS A 45 -5.47 1.21 -5.32
CA CYS A 45 -4.66 1.65 -6.47
C CYS A 45 -4.71 3.17 -6.66
N ARG A 46 -5.87 3.82 -6.49
CA ARG A 46 -5.99 5.28 -6.54
C ARG A 46 -5.18 5.97 -5.44
N PHE A 47 -5.20 5.41 -4.23
CA PHE A 47 -4.34 5.87 -3.14
C PHE A 47 -2.86 5.80 -3.53
N TRP A 48 -2.39 4.65 -4.03
CA TRP A 48 -0.98 4.52 -4.42
C TRP A 48 -0.59 5.47 -5.55
N ALA A 49 -1.46 5.61 -6.56
CA ALA A 49 -1.23 6.54 -7.67
C ALA A 49 -1.13 8.01 -7.21
N SER A 50 -1.86 8.41 -6.17
CA SER A 50 -1.78 9.75 -5.60
C SER A 50 -0.62 9.93 -4.61
N ARG A 51 -0.14 8.84 -4.00
CA ARG A 51 0.88 8.86 -2.94
C ARG A 51 2.32 8.83 -3.46
N VAL A 52 2.55 8.25 -4.64
CA VAL A 52 3.87 8.19 -5.28
C VAL A 52 4.31 9.55 -5.81
N THR A 53 5.61 9.80 -5.83
CA THR A 53 6.23 10.99 -6.42
C THR A 53 7.12 10.59 -7.58
N PHE A 54 6.89 11.13 -8.79
CA PHE A 54 7.78 10.91 -9.92
C PHE A 54 9.08 11.71 -9.74
N GLN A 55 10.24 11.06 -9.93
CA GLN A 55 11.57 11.67 -9.90
C GLN A 55 12.14 11.76 -11.33
N PRO A 56 12.03 12.93 -12.01
CA PRO A 56 12.37 13.06 -13.43
C PRO A 56 13.83 12.75 -13.77
N ARG A 57 14.76 13.06 -12.86
CA ARG A 57 16.20 12.82 -13.09
C ARG A 57 16.56 11.34 -13.19
N LYS A 58 15.75 10.47 -12.58
CA LYS A 58 15.96 9.02 -12.57
C LYS A 58 14.94 8.28 -13.45
N GLY A 59 13.87 8.95 -13.88
CA GLY A 59 12.79 8.32 -14.65
C GLY A 59 12.02 7.26 -13.85
N VAL A 60 11.92 7.41 -12.53
CA VAL A 60 11.26 6.43 -11.63
C VAL A 60 10.27 7.12 -10.70
N TYR A 61 9.29 6.36 -10.21
CA TYR A 61 8.46 6.76 -9.08
C TYR A 61 9.13 6.38 -7.76
N MET A 62 8.88 7.19 -6.73
CA MET A 62 9.39 7.02 -5.37
C MET A 62 8.25 7.15 -4.37
N ILE A 63 8.40 6.50 -3.21
CA ILE A 63 7.49 6.64 -2.08
C ILE A 63 8.28 7.31 -0.95
N LEU A 64 7.93 8.54 -0.61
CA LEU A 64 8.68 9.39 0.33
C LEU A 64 7.90 9.58 1.62
N GLY A 65 8.58 9.59 2.77
CA GLY A 65 8.02 9.92 4.07
C GLY A 65 7.07 8.83 4.54
N VAL A 66 7.63 7.64 4.77
CA VAL A 66 6.88 6.47 5.20
C VAL A 66 7.51 5.85 6.44
N THR A 67 6.70 5.15 7.21
CA THR A 67 7.12 4.21 8.24
C THR A 67 6.83 2.81 7.71
N GLY A 68 7.85 1.97 7.65
CA GLY A 68 7.67 0.57 7.27
C GLY A 68 7.16 -0.28 8.44
N PRO A 69 7.06 -1.61 8.30
CA PRO A 69 6.72 -2.50 9.41
C PRO A 69 7.71 -2.42 10.59
N ASN A 70 8.93 -1.96 10.34
CA ASN A 70 9.89 -1.62 11.39
C ASN A 70 9.63 -0.18 11.90
N GLU A 71 8.82 -0.05 12.94
CA GLU A 71 8.39 1.24 13.50
C GLU A 71 9.52 2.07 14.16
N TYR A 72 10.73 1.51 14.32
CA TYR A 72 11.90 2.27 14.75
C TYR A 72 12.47 3.16 13.63
N GLU A 73 12.02 2.98 12.39
CA GLU A 73 12.41 3.76 11.22
C GLU A 73 11.23 4.58 10.70
N ASN A 74 11.21 5.87 11.05
CA ASN A 74 10.13 6.79 10.70
C ASN A 74 10.56 7.83 9.66
N ASN A 75 9.60 8.34 8.87
CA ASN A 75 9.83 9.33 7.81
C ASN A 75 10.97 8.93 6.84
N VAL A 76 11.11 7.64 6.54
CA VAL A 76 12.12 7.12 5.60
C VAL A 76 11.63 7.25 4.16
N HIS A 77 12.51 7.00 3.20
CA HIS A 77 12.20 7.07 1.77
C HIS A 77 12.44 5.72 1.11
N ASN A 78 11.50 5.32 0.25
CA ASN A 78 11.53 4.07 -0.49
C ASN A 78 11.77 2.86 0.43
N ASN A 79 11.03 2.80 1.54
CA ASN A 79 11.00 1.60 2.37
C ASN A 79 10.64 0.41 1.48
N TRP A 80 11.50 -0.62 1.47
CA TRP A 80 11.41 -1.70 0.49
C TRP A 80 10.12 -2.53 0.58
N TYR A 81 9.52 -2.61 1.77
CA TYR A 81 8.28 -3.36 1.99
C TYR A 81 7.04 -2.57 1.55
N THR A 82 7.11 -1.24 1.61
CA THR A 82 6.01 -0.33 1.28
C THR A 82 5.85 -0.20 -0.23
#